data_AF-A0AAD7VP61-F1
#
_entry.id   AF-A0AAD7VP61-F1
#
_cell.length_a   1.000
_cell.length_b   1.000
_cell.length_c   1.000
_cell.angle_alpha   90.00
_cell.angle_beta   90.00
_cell.angle_gamma   90.00
#
_symmetry.space_group_name_H-M   'P 1'
#
loop_
_entity.id
_entity.type
_entity.pdbx_description
1 polymer ?
#
loop_
_entity_poly.entity_id
_entity_poly.type
_entity_poly.pdbx_seq_one_letter_code
_entity_poly.pdbx_strand_id
1 'polypeptide(L)'
;MSFNRSRGRNVHFYSASDPVHALGGLILNQSVTVKNILIITSGSYSVSLRGTRKILTPSDKPLEPGHYDIRSNSPGGTISIADEPCVTRVYSGTESGRTEEFRNQVREHDGRCVITGVVHADADYWYGFEAAHIFPLSDNKLFMDLGFPRLVTNRQGEHDSGINSFAFRPDPFKVDGRVLDPICRESNDERSVQDELLRWHFCQSVLINMRGAGEPGFEMDFPGGTDMVGEILSGPEPAKRMETELSLRLNEFTWP
;
A
#
# COMPACT_ATOMS: atom_id res chain seq x y z
N MET A 1 3.37 -8.52 -17.56
CA MET A 1 2.94 -7.19 -18.07
C MET A 1 2.94 -6.19 -16.92
N SER A 2 3.47 -4.98 -17.12
CA SER A 2 3.39 -3.91 -16.11
C SER A 2 1.93 -3.48 -15.91
N PHE A 3 1.41 -3.59 -14.68
CA PHE A 3 0.09 -3.05 -14.37
C PHE A 3 0.20 -1.55 -14.16
N ASN A 4 -0.26 -0.76 -15.13
CA ASN A 4 -0.36 0.68 -15.00
C ASN A 4 -1.47 1.04 -13.99
N ARG A 5 -1.09 1.62 -12.83
CA ARG A 5 -2.01 2.00 -11.74
C ARG A 5 -2.86 3.24 -12.03
N SER A 6 -2.56 4.01 -13.08
CA SER A 6 -3.44 5.10 -13.53
C SER A 6 -4.64 4.64 -14.34
N ARG A 7 -4.61 3.43 -14.92
CA ARG A 7 -5.75 2.93 -15.69
C ARG A 7 -6.96 2.70 -14.79
N GLY A 8 -8.08 3.33 -15.14
CA GLY A 8 -9.35 3.19 -14.43
C GLY A 8 -9.58 4.19 -13.30
N ARG A 9 -8.64 5.12 -13.04
CA ARG A 9 -8.86 6.22 -12.09
C ARG A 9 -10.09 7.04 -12.47
N ASN A 10 -10.97 7.24 -11.50
CA ASN A 10 -12.20 8.01 -11.62
C ASN A 10 -12.18 9.26 -10.72
N VAL A 11 -11.12 9.45 -9.93
CA VAL A 11 -10.83 10.66 -9.18
C VAL A 11 -9.47 11.19 -9.61
N HIS A 12 -9.40 12.47 -9.97
CA HIS A 12 -8.18 13.13 -10.43
C HIS A 12 -8.00 14.46 -9.71
N PHE A 13 -6.76 14.78 -9.33
CA PHE A 13 -6.41 16.00 -8.63
C PHE A 13 -5.53 16.88 -9.50
N TYR A 14 -5.83 18.17 -9.51
CA TYR A 14 -5.17 19.19 -10.31
C TYR A 14 -4.72 20.34 -9.42
N SER A 15 -3.65 21.02 -9.81
CA SER A 15 -3.41 22.35 -9.27
C SER A 15 -4.42 23.32 -9.89
N ALA A 16 -5.00 24.22 -9.10
CA ALA A 16 -5.83 25.29 -9.64
C ALA A 16 -5.06 26.21 -10.61
N SER A 17 -3.72 26.24 -10.52
CA SER A 17 -2.85 26.97 -11.46
C SER A 17 -2.54 26.21 -12.75
N ASP A 18 -2.76 24.89 -12.78
CA ASP A 18 -2.60 24.03 -13.95
C ASP A 18 -3.78 23.02 -14.01
N PRO A 19 -4.94 23.45 -14.52
CA PRO A 19 -6.13 22.61 -14.57
C PRO A 19 -6.07 21.54 -15.68
N VAL A 20 -5.00 21.52 -16.48
CA VAL A 20 -4.85 20.62 -17.63
C VAL A 20 -4.10 19.36 -17.22
N HIS A 21 -3.01 19.50 -16.47
CA HIS A 21 -2.18 18.36 -16.07
C HIS A 21 -2.56 17.88 -14.66
N ALA A 22 -2.99 16.63 -14.56
CA ALA A 22 -3.30 16.03 -13.27
C ALA A 22 -2.00 15.86 -12.45
N LEU A 23 -2.02 16.34 -11.21
CA LEU A 23 -0.99 16.06 -10.21
C LEU A 23 -1.00 14.56 -9.84
N GLY A 24 -2.19 13.98 -9.86
CA GLY A 24 -2.41 12.61 -9.43
C GLY A 24 -3.87 12.19 -9.47
N GLY A 25 -4.16 11.00 -8.99
CA GLY A 25 -5.53 10.49 -8.91
C GLY A 25 -5.59 9.09 -8.33
N LEU A 26 -6.78 8.58 -8.09
CA LEU A 26 -6.98 7.24 -7.53
C LEU A 26 -8.27 6.60 -8.06
N ILE A 27 -8.40 5.30 -7.86
CA ILE A 27 -9.65 4.57 -8.08
C ILE A 27 -10.45 4.68 -6.78
N LEU A 28 -11.59 5.36 -6.86
CA LEU A 28 -12.50 5.56 -5.75
C LEU A 28 -13.16 4.24 -5.36
N ASN A 29 -13.00 3.88 -4.09
CA ASN A 29 -13.85 2.94 -3.38
C ASN A 29 -14.52 3.64 -2.19
N GLN A 30 -15.44 2.93 -1.53
CA GLN A 30 -16.32 3.50 -0.51
C GLN A 30 -15.56 4.02 0.71
N SER A 31 -14.43 3.40 1.04
CA SER A 31 -13.58 3.79 2.18
C SER A 31 -12.78 5.08 1.93
N VAL A 32 -12.59 5.51 0.66
CA VAL A 32 -11.72 6.66 0.38
C VAL A 32 -12.46 7.97 0.61
N THR A 33 -12.00 8.71 1.61
CA THR A 33 -12.53 10.01 2.02
C THR A 33 -11.54 11.14 1.76
N VAL A 34 -11.98 12.38 1.97
CA VAL A 34 -11.11 13.57 1.86
C VAL A 34 -9.90 13.49 2.82
N LYS A 35 -10.06 12.86 3.99
CA LYS A 35 -8.97 12.69 4.98
C LYS A 35 -7.88 11.75 4.49
N ASN A 36 -8.16 10.88 3.53
CA ASN A 36 -7.23 9.89 2.99
C ASN A 36 -6.34 10.46 1.88
N ILE A 37 -6.53 11.72 1.49
CA ILE A 37 -5.73 12.36 0.43
C ILE A 37 -4.46 12.95 1.07
N LEU A 38 -3.30 12.43 0.68
CA LEU A 38 -2.00 12.98 1.08
C LEU A 38 -1.59 14.10 0.13
N ILE A 39 -1.62 15.35 0.62
CA ILE A 39 -1.21 16.55 -0.14
C ILE A 39 -0.09 17.23 0.63
N ILE A 40 1.06 17.44 -0.02
CA ILE A 40 2.11 18.32 0.49
C ILE A 40 1.86 19.74 -0.04
N THR A 41 1.91 20.70 0.88
CA THR A 41 1.73 22.11 0.56
C THR A 41 2.55 22.96 1.52
N SER A 42 3.08 24.07 1.03
CA SER A 42 3.85 25.04 1.83
C SER A 42 2.96 25.91 2.75
N GLY A 43 1.65 25.67 2.79
CA GLY A 43 0.67 26.42 3.56
C GLY A 43 -0.71 25.76 3.53
N SER A 44 -1.73 26.42 4.08
CA SER A 44 -3.09 25.86 4.01
C SER A 44 -3.59 25.81 2.55
N TYR A 45 -4.45 24.83 2.28
CA TYR A 45 -5.01 24.60 0.95
C TYR A 45 -6.52 24.41 1.03
N SER A 46 -7.18 24.51 -0.12
CA SER A 46 -8.58 24.17 -0.31
C SER A 46 -8.70 23.20 -1.48
N VAL A 47 -9.63 22.26 -1.37
CA VAL A 47 -9.95 21.30 -2.45
C VAL A 47 -11.40 21.52 -2.86
N SER A 48 -11.67 21.55 -4.15
CA SER A 48 -13.04 21.69 -4.67
C SER A 48 -13.27 20.76 -5.85
N LEU A 49 -14.47 20.18 -5.94
CA LEU A 49 -14.88 19.44 -7.13
C LEU A 49 -15.06 20.43 -8.28
N ARG A 50 -14.35 20.21 -9.39
CA ARG A 50 -14.35 21.08 -10.57
C ARG A 50 -15.77 21.28 -11.10
N GLY A 51 -16.08 22.51 -11.48
CA GLY A 51 -17.42 22.90 -11.92
C GLY A 51 -18.40 23.15 -10.75
N THR A 52 -18.02 22.83 -9.51
CA THR A 52 -18.76 23.22 -8.31
C THR A 52 -18.05 24.37 -7.60
N ARG A 53 -18.81 25.18 -6.86
CA ARG A 53 -18.24 26.17 -5.93
C ARG A 53 -18.05 25.59 -4.52
N LYS A 54 -18.14 24.27 -4.37
CA LYS A 54 -18.13 23.59 -3.09
C LYS A 54 -16.69 23.28 -2.68
N ILE A 55 -16.21 23.99 -1.67
CA ILE A 55 -14.96 23.63 -0.98
C ILE A 55 -15.26 22.41 -0.12
N LEU A 56 -14.44 21.38 -0.26
CA LEU A 56 -14.49 20.18 0.56
C LEU A 56 -13.86 20.48 1.92
N THR A 57 -14.59 20.14 2.97
CA THR A 57 -14.05 20.03 4.31
C THR A 57 -13.65 18.58 4.58
N PRO A 58 -12.61 18.32 5.39
CA PRO A 58 -12.30 16.97 5.84
C PRO A 58 -13.54 16.33 6.47
N SER A 59 -13.95 15.17 5.95
CA SER A 59 -15.12 14.44 6.44
C SER A 59 -14.95 12.96 6.18
N ASP A 60 -15.69 12.15 6.92
CA ASP A 60 -15.72 10.68 6.74
C ASP A 60 -16.67 10.25 5.61
N LYS A 61 -17.18 11.21 4.84
CA LYS A 61 -18.01 10.91 3.67
C LYS A 61 -17.10 10.45 2.52
N PRO A 62 -17.51 9.42 1.76
CA PRO A 62 -16.80 9.02 0.56
C PRO A 62 -16.65 10.20 -0.40
N LEU A 63 -15.52 10.25 -1.09
CA LEU A 63 -15.33 11.16 -2.21
C LEU A 63 -16.32 10.84 -3.34
N GLU A 64 -16.55 11.81 -4.22
CA GLU A 64 -17.33 11.61 -5.44
C GLU A 64 -16.36 11.38 -6.62
N PRO A 65 -16.72 10.59 -7.63
CA PRO A 65 -15.94 10.56 -8.86
C PRO A 65 -15.85 11.95 -9.50
N GLY A 66 -14.68 12.33 -10.00
CA GLY A 66 -14.53 13.60 -10.70
C GLY A 66 -13.13 14.20 -10.65
N HIS A 67 -13.06 15.44 -11.10
CA HIS A 67 -11.83 16.23 -11.14
C HIS A 67 -11.84 17.23 -10.00
N TYR A 68 -10.79 17.23 -9.19
CA TYR A 68 -10.68 18.07 -8.01
C TYR A 68 -9.56 19.09 -8.21
N ASP A 69 -9.89 20.36 -8.00
CA ASP A 69 -8.93 21.45 -8.07
C ASP A 69 -8.44 21.75 -6.65
N ILE A 70 -7.12 21.69 -6.47
CA ILE A 70 -6.44 22.02 -5.23
C ILE A 70 -5.86 23.43 -5.38
N ARG A 71 -6.21 24.32 -4.45
CA ARG A 71 -5.77 25.71 -4.44
C ARG A 71 -5.02 26.03 -3.16
N SER A 72 -3.83 26.62 -3.30
CA SER A 72 -3.10 27.14 -2.15
C SER A 72 -3.78 28.41 -1.66
N ASN A 73 -3.99 28.51 -0.34
CA ASN A 73 -4.54 29.71 0.26
C ASN A 73 -3.44 30.75 0.52
N SER A 74 -2.16 30.36 0.47
CA SER A 74 -1.04 31.26 0.56
C SER A 74 -0.71 31.88 -0.80
N PRO A 75 -0.49 33.21 -0.90
CA PRO A 75 -0.03 33.84 -2.13
C PRO A 75 1.29 33.21 -2.60
N GLY A 76 1.32 32.71 -3.84
CA GLY A 76 2.50 32.01 -4.39
C GLY A 76 2.79 30.64 -3.76
N GLY A 77 1.87 30.08 -2.98
CA GLY A 77 2.04 28.76 -2.37
C GLY A 77 2.05 27.65 -3.42
N THR A 78 2.95 26.69 -3.25
CA THR A 78 3.10 25.54 -4.16
C THR A 78 2.32 24.34 -3.64
N ILE A 79 1.71 23.59 -4.55
CA ILE A 79 1.00 22.33 -4.26
C ILE A 79 1.65 21.20 -5.04
N SER A 80 1.96 20.12 -4.33
CA SER A 80 2.51 18.90 -4.92
C SER A 80 1.95 17.69 -4.19
N ILE A 81 1.81 16.58 -4.91
CA ILE A 81 1.72 15.28 -4.23
C ILE A 81 3.07 15.01 -3.58
N ALA A 82 3.02 14.41 -2.41
CA ALA A 82 4.18 14.06 -1.63
C ALA A 82 5.19 13.25 -2.47
N ASP A 83 6.46 13.64 -2.44
CA ASP A 83 7.54 13.10 -3.28
C ASP A 83 8.36 12.03 -2.54
N GLU A 84 7.92 11.56 -1.37
CA GLU A 84 8.65 10.55 -0.63
C GLU A 84 8.87 9.29 -1.48
N PRO A 85 10.01 8.59 -1.32
CA PRO A 85 10.23 7.33 -2.01
C PRO A 85 9.09 6.36 -1.75
N CYS A 86 8.47 5.91 -2.84
CA CYS A 86 7.52 4.80 -2.78
C CYS A 86 8.32 3.51 -2.77
N VAL A 87 8.21 2.73 -1.70
CA VAL A 87 8.87 1.42 -1.65
C VAL A 87 8.16 0.50 -2.60
N THR A 88 8.89 0.01 -3.59
CA THR A 88 8.30 -0.90 -4.55
C THR A 88 8.04 -2.24 -3.88
N ARG A 89 6.75 -2.60 -3.80
CA ARG A 89 6.34 -3.90 -3.31
C ARG A 89 6.45 -4.93 -4.41
N VAL A 90 7.26 -5.93 -4.11
CA VAL A 90 7.20 -7.23 -4.74
C VAL A 90 5.99 -7.98 -4.19
N TYR A 91 5.18 -8.57 -5.07
CA TYR A 91 4.21 -9.57 -4.62
C TYR A 91 4.99 -10.73 -3.99
N SER A 92 4.75 -10.96 -2.69
CA SER A 92 5.23 -12.16 -2.00
C SER A 92 4.27 -13.28 -2.31
N GLY A 93 4.36 -13.91 -3.48
CA GLY A 93 3.57 -15.10 -3.76
C GLY A 93 4.06 -16.30 -2.96
N THR A 94 3.13 -17.20 -2.73
CA THR A 94 3.30 -18.37 -1.86
C THR A 94 4.15 -19.50 -2.45
N GLU A 95 4.60 -19.41 -3.70
CA GLU A 95 5.27 -20.53 -4.41
C GLU A 95 6.78 -20.65 -4.17
N SER A 96 7.46 -19.62 -3.68
CA SER A 96 8.89 -19.77 -3.35
C SER A 96 9.06 -20.38 -1.96
N GLY A 97 9.86 -21.45 -1.82
CA GLY A 97 10.19 -22.05 -0.51
C GLY A 97 10.87 -21.09 0.48
N ARG A 98 11.25 -19.89 0.02
CA ARG A 98 11.94 -18.81 0.75
C ARG A 98 11.13 -18.23 1.92
N THR A 99 9.80 -18.33 1.86
CA THR A 99 8.89 -17.80 2.89
C THR A 99 8.07 -18.89 3.57
N GLU A 100 8.43 -20.17 3.37
CA GLU A 100 7.64 -21.30 3.86
C GLU A 100 7.43 -21.26 5.38
N GLU A 101 8.48 -21.02 6.15
CA GLU A 101 8.39 -20.94 7.61
C GLU A 101 7.49 -19.77 8.06
N PHE A 102 7.77 -18.55 7.58
CA PHE A 102 6.95 -17.37 7.86
C PHE A 102 5.48 -17.59 7.48
N ARG A 103 5.24 -18.11 6.27
CA ARG A 103 3.90 -18.43 5.76
C ARG A 103 3.19 -19.43 6.66
N ASN A 104 3.87 -20.50 7.07
CA ASN A 104 3.27 -21.52 7.92
C ASN A 104 2.94 -20.95 9.31
N GLN A 105 3.83 -20.11 9.88
CA GLN A 105 3.58 -19.42 11.15
C GLN A 105 2.36 -18.47 11.06
N VAL A 106 2.26 -17.68 9.98
CA VAL A 106 1.10 -16.81 9.73
C VAL A 106 -0.18 -17.62 9.57
N ARG A 107 -0.14 -18.73 8.81
CA ARG A 107 -1.30 -19.61 8.60
C ARG A 107 -1.77 -20.27 9.90
N GLU A 108 -0.83 -20.78 10.71
CA GLU A 108 -1.12 -21.38 12.01
C GLU A 108 -1.71 -20.36 12.99
N HIS A 109 -1.17 -19.14 13.01
CA HIS A 109 -1.66 -18.06 13.86
C HIS A 109 -3.04 -17.56 13.41
N ASP A 110 -3.20 -17.18 12.14
CA ASP A 110 -4.40 -16.48 11.69
C ASP A 110 -5.57 -17.44 11.44
N GLY A 111 -5.31 -18.61 10.83
CA GLY A 111 -6.34 -19.59 10.45
C GLY A 111 -7.36 -19.10 9.41
N ARG A 112 -7.31 -17.83 8.99
CA ARG A 112 -8.31 -17.17 8.14
C ARG A 112 -7.70 -15.94 7.47
N CYS A 113 -8.40 -15.37 6.50
CA CYS A 113 -8.04 -14.06 5.96
C CYS A 113 -8.39 -12.99 7.01
N VAL A 114 -7.37 -12.30 7.51
CA VAL A 114 -7.53 -11.25 8.56
C VAL A 114 -8.27 -9.99 8.09
N ILE A 115 -8.67 -9.91 6.82
CA ILE A 115 -9.51 -8.82 6.28
C ILE A 115 -10.94 -9.30 6.03
N THR A 116 -11.11 -10.42 5.31
CA THR A 116 -12.45 -10.90 4.92
C THR A 116 -13.10 -11.80 5.98
N GLY A 117 -12.32 -12.34 6.92
CA GLY A 117 -12.74 -13.32 7.91
C GLY A 117 -13.00 -14.71 7.33
N VAL A 118 -12.79 -14.92 6.02
CA VAL A 118 -13.00 -16.23 5.37
C VAL A 118 -11.98 -17.21 5.94
N VAL A 119 -12.49 -18.30 6.52
CA VAL A 119 -11.68 -19.41 7.02
C VAL A 119 -11.28 -20.28 5.83
N HIS A 120 -10.07 -20.85 5.87
CA HIS A 120 -9.65 -21.82 4.87
C HIS A 120 -10.62 -23.02 4.86
N ALA A 121 -10.89 -23.58 3.68
CA ALA A 121 -11.92 -24.62 3.54
C ALA A 121 -11.49 -25.99 4.11
N ASP A 122 -10.18 -26.26 4.13
CA ASP A 122 -9.57 -27.49 4.62
C ASP A 122 -8.16 -27.17 5.15
N ALA A 123 -7.70 -27.84 6.21
CA ALA A 123 -6.50 -27.48 6.99
C ALA A 123 -5.24 -27.35 6.11
N ASP A 124 -5.17 -28.13 5.03
CA ASP A 124 -4.07 -28.14 4.07
C ASP A 124 -4.36 -27.35 2.78
N TYR A 125 -5.59 -26.84 2.59
CA TYR A 125 -6.03 -26.19 1.35
C TYR A 125 -6.15 -24.66 1.51
N TRP A 126 -5.01 -23.99 1.36
CA TRP A 126 -4.86 -22.53 1.45
C TRP A 126 -5.01 -21.80 0.12
N TYR A 127 -5.64 -22.43 -0.88
CA TYR A 127 -5.83 -21.82 -2.20
C TYR A 127 -6.60 -20.50 -2.09
N GLY A 128 -6.04 -19.43 -2.64
CA GLY A 128 -6.61 -18.08 -2.58
C GLY A 128 -6.25 -17.28 -1.32
N PHE A 129 -5.34 -17.78 -0.48
CA PHE A 129 -4.78 -17.08 0.68
C PHE A 129 -3.28 -16.84 0.52
N GLU A 130 -2.85 -15.61 0.76
CA GLU A 130 -1.43 -15.21 0.73
C GLU A 130 -0.99 -14.71 2.11
N ALA A 131 0.19 -15.16 2.55
CA ALA A 131 0.84 -14.58 3.72
C ALA A 131 1.53 -13.27 3.30
N ALA A 132 0.95 -12.14 3.68
CA ALA A 132 1.40 -10.83 3.22
C ALA A 132 2.30 -10.13 4.24
N HIS A 133 3.51 -9.76 3.84
CA HIS A 133 4.33 -8.83 4.61
C HIS A 133 3.70 -7.43 4.63
N ILE A 134 3.80 -6.71 5.76
CA ILE A 134 3.37 -5.29 5.87
C ILE A 134 4.48 -4.34 5.41
N PHE A 135 5.74 -4.72 5.61
CA PHE A 135 6.90 -4.01 5.09
C PHE A 135 7.63 -4.88 4.05
N PRO A 136 8.08 -4.33 2.91
CA PRO A 136 8.78 -5.12 1.89
C PRO A 136 10.11 -5.68 2.40
N LEU A 137 10.31 -6.99 2.36
CA LEU A 137 11.54 -7.66 2.80
C LEU A 137 12.80 -7.19 2.06
N SER A 138 12.64 -6.74 0.82
CA SER A 138 13.73 -6.31 -0.04
C SER A 138 14.43 -5.02 0.42
N ASP A 139 13.84 -4.28 1.36
CA ASP A 139 14.34 -2.97 1.77
C ASP A 139 14.67 -2.92 3.27
N ASN A 140 15.47 -3.87 3.73
CA ASN A 140 15.92 -3.95 5.13
C ASN A 140 16.65 -2.66 5.57
N LYS A 141 17.40 -2.01 4.66
CA LYS A 141 18.06 -0.75 4.97
C LYS A 141 17.05 0.33 5.33
N LEU A 142 16.02 0.53 4.52
CA LEU A 142 14.96 1.50 4.83
C LEU A 142 14.20 1.12 6.11
N PHE A 143 13.97 -0.17 6.35
CA PHE A 143 13.39 -0.64 7.60
C PHE A 143 14.20 -0.16 8.82
N MET A 144 15.53 -0.31 8.75
CA MET A 144 16.46 0.17 9.78
C MET A 144 16.48 1.71 9.88
N ASP A 145 16.54 2.41 8.76
CA ASP A 145 16.64 3.88 8.70
C ASP A 145 15.37 4.57 9.25
N LEU A 146 14.18 3.98 9.04
CA LEU A 146 12.93 4.44 9.64
C LEU A 146 12.83 4.10 11.14
N GLY A 147 13.77 3.30 11.64
CA GLY A 147 13.84 2.83 13.00
C GLY A 147 12.69 1.91 13.37
N PHE A 148 12.10 1.21 12.40
CA PHE A 148 11.05 0.21 12.63
C PHE A 148 11.47 -1.04 13.41
N PRO A 149 12.76 -1.43 13.54
CA PRO A 149 13.13 -2.53 14.44
C PRO A 149 12.64 -2.36 15.87
N ARG A 150 12.52 -1.11 16.36
CA ARG A 150 12.00 -0.83 17.72
C ARG A 150 10.52 -1.19 17.91
N LEU A 151 9.81 -1.40 16.81
CA LEU A 151 8.38 -1.74 16.77
C LEU A 151 8.16 -3.25 16.76
N VAL A 152 9.18 -4.05 16.42
CA VAL A 152 9.04 -5.52 16.25
C VAL A 152 8.92 -6.24 17.60
N THR A 153 9.23 -5.59 18.72
CA THR A 153 9.18 -6.21 20.06
C THR A 153 8.69 -5.28 21.17
N ASN A 154 7.90 -4.24 20.85
CA ASN A 154 7.39 -3.31 21.86
C ASN A 154 5.87 -3.16 21.80
N ARG A 155 5.19 -3.66 22.85
CA ARG A 155 3.75 -3.52 23.05
C ARG A 155 3.45 -2.20 23.74
N GLN A 156 2.73 -1.31 23.06
CA GLN A 156 2.09 -0.15 23.70
C GLN A 156 0.60 -0.13 23.36
N GLY A 157 -0.21 0.29 24.33
CA GLY A 157 -1.67 0.19 24.33
C GLY A 157 -2.43 1.25 23.52
N GLU A 158 -3.74 1.27 23.79
CA GLU A 158 -4.90 1.81 23.03
C GLU A 158 -5.17 1.11 21.69
N HIS A 159 -6.02 0.08 21.75
CA HIS A 159 -6.29 -0.93 20.72
C HIS A 159 -7.27 -0.50 19.61
N ASP A 160 -7.31 0.78 19.26
CA ASP A 160 -8.03 1.23 18.07
C ASP A 160 -7.13 2.07 17.16
N SER A 161 -6.60 1.41 16.14
CA SER A 161 -5.83 2.06 15.08
C SER A 161 -6.66 3.09 14.29
N GLY A 162 -8.00 2.93 14.25
CA GLY A 162 -8.88 3.59 13.30
C GLY A 162 -8.63 3.22 11.83
N ILE A 163 -7.80 2.20 11.57
CA ILE A 163 -7.36 1.80 10.23
C ILE A 163 -8.25 0.66 9.71
N ASN A 164 -9.06 1.00 8.72
CA ASN A 164 -9.77 0.04 7.88
C ASN A 164 -8.89 -0.39 6.70
N SER A 165 -9.20 -1.50 6.05
CA SER A 165 -8.63 -1.85 4.76
C SER A 165 -9.11 -0.86 3.69
N PHE A 166 -8.18 -0.46 2.82
CA PHE A 166 -8.47 0.43 1.69
C PHE A 166 -8.09 -0.27 0.40
N ALA A 167 -9.04 -0.39 -0.52
CA ALA A 167 -8.78 -0.87 -1.87
C ALA A 167 -8.62 0.33 -2.82
N PHE A 168 -7.58 0.31 -3.65
CA PHE A 168 -7.37 1.29 -4.73
C PHE A 168 -7.55 0.65 -6.11
N ARG A 169 -8.42 -0.35 -6.20
CA ARG A 169 -8.75 -1.18 -7.37
C ARG A 169 -10.20 -1.66 -7.26
N PRO A 170 -10.82 -2.18 -8.35
CA PRO A 170 -12.07 -2.91 -8.21
C PRO A 170 -11.95 -3.94 -7.08
N ASP A 171 -12.96 -4.01 -6.22
CA ASP A 171 -12.95 -4.81 -5.00
C ASP A 171 -13.89 -6.02 -5.12
N PRO A 172 -13.53 -7.04 -5.92
CA PRO A 172 -14.38 -8.22 -6.10
C PRO A 172 -14.50 -9.06 -4.82
N PHE A 173 -13.51 -8.94 -3.92
CA PHE A 173 -13.46 -9.68 -2.66
C PHE A 173 -14.12 -8.94 -1.50
N LYS A 174 -14.64 -7.73 -1.74
CA LYS A 174 -15.29 -6.87 -0.74
C LYS A 174 -14.40 -6.64 0.48
N VAL A 175 -13.11 -6.40 0.24
CA VAL A 175 -12.12 -6.12 1.27
C VAL A 175 -12.18 -4.67 1.72
N ASP A 176 -12.68 -3.73 0.91
CA ASP A 176 -12.67 -2.30 1.21
C ASP A 176 -13.52 -1.95 2.44
N GLY A 177 -13.00 -1.08 3.30
CA GLY A 177 -13.68 -0.57 4.49
C GLY A 177 -13.83 -1.58 5.63
N ARG A 178 -13.23 -2.77 5.54
CA ARG A 178 -13.26 -3.75 6.63
C ARG A 178 -12.26 -3.42 7.71
N VAL A 179 -12.61 -3.74 8.95
CA VAL A 179 -11.69 -3.66 10.08
C VAL A 179 -10.82 -4.90 10.07
N LEU A 180 -9.51 -4.73 10.29
CA LEU A 180 -8.57 -5.85 10.45
C LEU A 180 -9.01 -6.74 11.63
N ASP A 181 -8.94 -8.05 11.44
CA ASP A 181 -9.34 -9.05 12.44
C ASP A 181 -8.60 -8.83 13.77
N PRO A 182 -9.29 -8.88 14.92
CA PRO A 182 -8.68 -8.66 16.23
C PRO A 182 -7.51 -9.59 16.54
N ILE A 183 -7.41 -10.76 15.90
CA ILE A 183 -6.28 -11.69 16.07
C ILE A 183 -4.94 -11.05 15.76
N CYS A 184 -4.91 -10.06 14.85
CA CYS A 184 -3.70 -9.29 14.54
C CYS A 184 -3.29 -8.32 15.66
N ARG A 185 -4.08 -8.17 16.73
CA ARG A 185 -3.90 -7.12 17.75
C ARG A 185 -4.00 -7.63 19.18
N GLU A 186 -3.91 -8.95 19.39
CA GLU A 186 -3.94 -9.52 20.73
C GLU A 186 -2.76 -8.99 21.56
N SER A 187 -3.06 -8.16 22.56
CA SER A 187 -2.10 -7.41 23.37
C SER A 187 -1.04 -8.27 24.06
N ASN A 188 -1.30 -9.58 24.14
CA ASN A 188 -0.41 -10.56 24.75
C ASN A 188 0.35 -11.46 23.77
N ASP A 189 0.24 -11.21 22.46
CA ASP A 189 1.01 -11.89 21.42
C ASP A 189 2.14 -11.00 20.89
N GLU A 190 3.35 -11.57 20.75
CA GLU A 190 4.49 -10.93 20.09
C GLU A 190 4.27 -10.80 18.58
N ARG A 191 3.30 -11.53 18.04
CA ARG A 191 2.87 -11.50 16.63
C ARG A 191 1.88 -10.37 16.32
N SER A 192 1.52 -9.56 17.31
CA SER A 192 0.63 -8.41 17.12
C SER A 192 1.23 -7.37 16.16
N VAL A 193 0.41 -6.95 15.20
CA VAL A 193 0.74 -5.93 14.21
C VAL A 193 0.71 -4.55 14.85
N GLN A 194 1.73 -3.74 14.56
CA GLN A 194 1.85 -2.38 15.06
C GLN A 194 1.16 -1.36 14.15
N ASP A 195 0.48 -0.39 14.76
CA ASP A 195 -0.29 0.63 14.05
C ASP A 195 0.59 1.57 13.24
N GLU A 196 1.82 1.86 13.70
CA GLU A 196 2.77 2.66 12.93
C GLU A 196 3.13 2.01 11.60
N LEU A 197 3.27 0.67 11.57
CA LEU A 197 3.55 -0.07 10.33
C LEU A 197 2.33 -0.07 9.40
N LEU A 198 1.12 -0.20 9.94
CA LEU A 198 -0.12 -0.11 9.17
C LEU A 198 -0.33 1.29 8.60
N ARG A 199 -0.07 2.35 9.39
CA ARG A 199 -0.15 3.75 8.93
C ARG A 199 0.87 4.02 7.84
N TRP A 200 2.11 3.57 8.03
CA TRP A 200 3.14 3.69 7.01
C TRP A 200 2.73 2.96 5.71
N HIS A 201 2.26 1.72 5.82
CA HIS A 201 1.82 0.94 4.66
C HIS A 201 0.63 1.59 3.93
N PHE A 202 -0.32 2.14 4.69
CA PHE A 202 -1.42 2.94 4.15
C PHE A 202 -0.92 4.15 3.38
N CYS A 203 0.00 4.94 3.96
CA CYS A 203 0.59 6.10 3.28
C CYS A 203 1.28 5.72 1.98
N GLN A 204 2.12 4.68 1.98
CA GLN A 204 2.77 4.16 0.77
C GLN A 204 1.74 3.76 -0.30
N SER A 205 0.65 3.10 0.11
CA SER A 205 -0.44 2.69 -0.79
C SER A 205 -1.15 3.89 -1.39
N VAL A 206 -1.43 4.94 -0.61
CA VAL A 206 -2.00 6.19 -1.12
C VAL A 206 -1.04 6.85 -2.11
N LEU A 207 0.25 7.01 -1.77
CA LEU A 207 1.23 7.70 -2.61
C LEU A 207 1.45 7.00 -3.97
N ILE A 208 1.63 5.68 -3.97
CA ILE A 208 1.81 4.87 -5.17
C ILE A 208 0.61 4.99 -6.11
N ASN A 209 -0.60 5.04 -5.55
CA ASN A 209 -1.81 5.18 -6.35
C ASN A 209 -2.04 6.62 -6.78
N MET A 210 -1.72 7.62 -5.95
CA MET A 210 -1.89 9.05 -6.23
C MET A 210 -0.96 9.57 -7.31
N ARG A 211 0.34 9.27 -7.25
CA ARG A 211 1.37 9.93 -8.08
C ARG A 211 1.24 9.66 -9.58
N GLY A 212 1.42 10.68 -10.43
CA GLY A 212 1.74 10.56 -11.87
C GLY A 212 0.89 9.54 -12.66
N ALA A 213 1.52 8.69 -13.49
CA ALA A 213 0.86 7.55 -14.13
C ALA A 213 0.62 6.35 -13.17
N GLY A 214 0.97 6.50 -11.89
CA GLY A 214 1.00 5.44 -10.88
C GLY A 214 2.25 4.57 -11.04
N GLU A 215 2.88 4.19 -9.92
CA GLU A 215 4.07 3.33 -9.95
C GLU A 215 3.73 1.96 -10.58
N PRO A 216 4.61 1.37 -11.39
CA PRO A 216 4.37 0.06 -11.98
C PRO A 216 4.20 -0.99 -10.87
N GLY A 217 3.17 -1.83 -11.00
CA GLY A 217 3.08 -3.06 -10.21
C GLY A 217 3.80 -4.18 -10.93
N PHE A 218 4.62 -4.95 -10.22
CA PHE A 218 5.23 -6.16 -10.77
C PHE A 218 5.27 -7.33 -9.77
N GLU A 219 4.98 -8.52 -10.29
CA GLU A 219 5.11 -9.82 -9.66
C GLU A 219 6.56 -10.28 -9.74
N MET A 220 7.10 -10.95 -8.72
CA MET A 220 8.46 -11.52 -8.76
C MET A 220 8.46 -13.01 -8.44
N ASP A 221 7.30 -13.65 -8.48
CA ASP A 221 7.25 -15.10 -8.47
C ASP A 221 7.66 -15.57 -9.86
N PHE A 222 8.84 -16.20 -9.91
CA PHE A 222 9.34 -16.86 -11.11
C PHE A 222 9.08 -18.35 -10.94
N PRO A 223 8.12 -18.94 -11.67
CA PRO A 223 7.83 -20.36 -11.58
C PRO A 223 9.10 -21.17 -11.85
N GLY A 224 9.22 -22.33 -11.20
CA GLY A 224 10.38 -23.21 -11.39
C GLY A 224 10.61 -23.54 -12.87
N GLY A 225 11.82 -23.25 -13.37
CA GLY A 225 12.22 -23.51 -14.76
C GLY A 225 12.06 -22.33 -15.74
N THR A 226 11.64 -21.14 -15.28
CA THR A 226 11.65 -19.95 -16.13
C THR A 226 13.00 -19.22 -16.14
N ASP A 227 13.28 -18.47 -17.21
CA ASP A 227 14.44 -17.58 -17.30
C ASP A 227 14.16 -16.29 -16.51
N MET A 228 14.35 -16.37 -15.20
CA MET A 228 14.17 -15.25 -14.28
C MET A 228 14.90 -13.97 -14.72
N VAL A 229 16.15 -14.09 -15.17
CA VAL A 229 16.95 -12.92 -15.58
C VAL A 229 16.34 -12.31 -16.84
N GLY A 230 15.94 -13.13 -17.81
CA GLY A 230 15.21 -12.69 -18.99
C GLY A 230 13.89 -11.98 -18.67
N GLU A 231 13.13 -12.49 -17.70
CA GLU A 231 11.88 -11.88 -17.25
C GLU A 231 12.07 -10.56 -16.49
N ILE A 232 13.14 -10.44 -15.70
CA ILE A 232 13.51 -9.18 -15.04
C ILE A 232 13.89 -8.14 -16.09
N LEU A 233 14.78 -8.49 -17.02
CA LEU A 233 15.30 -7.59 -18.04
C LEU A 233 14.25 -7.12 -19.04
N SER A 234 13.26 -7.96 -19.34
CA SER A 234 12.14 -7.60 -20.24
C SER A 234 11.00 -6.85 -19.55
N GLY A 235 11.02 -6.75 -18.21
CA GLY A 235 9.99 -6.06 -17.43
C GLY A 235 10.24 -4.56 -17.21
N PRO A 236 9.27 -3.85 -16.60
CA PRO A 236 9.46 -2.46 -16.20
C PRO A 236 10.54 -2.33 -15.12
N GLU A 237 11.30 -1.25 -15.12
CA GLU A 237 12.35 -0.97 -14.12
C GLU A 237 13.32 -2.16 -13.87
N PRO A 238 13.96 -2.72 -14.91
CA PRO A 238 14.73 -3.96 -14.81
C PRO A 238 15.89 -3.88 -13.81
N ALA A 239 16.53 -2.71 -13.68
CA ALA A 239 17.60 -2.49 -12.70
C ALA A 239 17.09 -2.59 -11.26
N LYS A 240 15.96 -1.94 -10.95
CA LYS A 240 15.34 -1.96 -9.62
C LYS A 240 14.82 -3.36 -9.27
N ARG A 241 14.25 -4.08 -10.26
CA ARG A 241 13.82 -5.47 -10.11
C ARG A 241 15.01 -6.41 -9.85
N MET A 242 16.11 -6.22 -10.56
CA MET A 242 17.35 -6.98 -10.33
C MET A 242 17.93 -6.71 -8.93
N GLU A 243 18.03 -5.44 -8.52
CA GLU A 243 18.51 -5.05 -7.19
C GLU A 243 17.63 -5.62 -6.07
N THR A 244 16.32 -5.63 -6.27
CA THR A 244 15.36 -6.22 -5.34
C THR A 244 15.54 -7.73 -5.22
N GLU A 245 15.64 -8.46 -6.34
CA GLU A 245 15.88 -9.91 -6.34
C GLU A 245 17.24 -10.26 -5.69
N LEU A 246 18.28 -9.48 -5.98
CA LEU A 246 19.60 -9.66 -5.36
C LEU A 246 19.57 -9.37 -3.86
N SER A 247 18.91 -8.30 -3.44
CA SER A 247 18.77 -7.94 -2.02
C SER A 247 18.06 -9.03 -1.23
N LEU A 248 16.99 -9.61 -1.79
CA LEU A 248 16.28 -10.74 -1.17
C LEU A 248 17.20 -11.95 -1.02
N ARG A 249 17.92 -12.35 -2.08
CA ARG A 249 18.84 -13.50 -2.05
C ARG A 249 20.04 -13.29 -1.12
N LEU A 250 20.57 -12.07 -1.03
CA LEU A 250 21.71 -11.78 -0.18
C LEU A 250 21.32 -11.69 1.29
N ASN A 251 20.12 -11.19 1.59
CA ASN A 251 19.62 -11.14 2.96
C ASN A 251 19.32 -12.55 3.52
N GLU A 252 18.96 -13.53 2.67
CA GLU A 252 18.85 -14.95 3.05
C GLU A 252 20.16 -15.52 3.63
N PHE A 253 21.32 -14.97 3.26
CA PHE A 253 22.63 -15.42 3.77
C PHE A 253 23.05 -14.74 5.08
N THR A 254 22.26 -13.81 5.62
CA THR A 254 22.69 -12.93 6.72
C THR A 254 21.89 -13.03 8.03
N TRP A 255 21.03 -14.05 8.19
CA TRP A 255 20.42 -14.31 9.50
C TRP A 255 21.19 -15.38 10.28
N PRO A 256 21.74 -15.08 11.47
CA PRO A 256 22.25 -16.09 12.41
C PRO A 256 21.15 -16.85 13.14
#